data_AF-A0A6A4CF88-F1
#
_entry.id   AF-A0A6A4CF88-F1
#
_cell.length_a   1.000
_cell.length_b   1.000
_cell.length_c   1.000
_cell.angle_alpha   90.00
_cell.angle_beta   90.00
_cell.angle_gamma   90.00
#
_symmetry.space_group_name_H-M   'P 1'
#
loop_
_entity.id
_entity.type
_entity.pdbx_description
1 polymer ?
#
loop_
_entity_poly.entity_id
_entity_poly.type
_entity_poly.pdbx_seq_one_letter_code
_entity_poly.pdbx_strand_id
1 'polypeptide(L)'
;MIIDKAAKDMNEVFAGLQFVIEVKRGQCSAKERCKILLEMVAADLKSERRCAPVGLLTNLNDYWYFLWFTPDKEITRVMLKCPANGFKMMKELLSGTRTTTTGVFSTRIRFLGLPPQKRQKLIEAAPADDDAATEMMERYELMSDELSPEFLLARRMEYEFQMVRDMPIHSEMFS
;
A
#
# COMPACT_ATOMS: atom_id res chain seq x y z
N MET A 1 -42.62 17.42 1.69
CA MET A 1 -41.95 16.11 1.60
C MET A 1 -40.84 16.23 0.56
N ILE A 2 -39.71 16.79 1.00
CA ILE A 2 -38.53 17.03 0.15
C ILE A 2 -37.79 15.70 0.11
N ILE A 3 -38.28 14.79 -0.74
CA ILE A 3 -37.45 13.68 -1.17
C ILE A 3 -36.41 14.31 -2.08
N ASP A 4 -35.21 14.40 -1.53
CA ASP A 4 -34.00 14.88 -2.17
C ASP A 4 -33.90 14.29 -3.57
N LYS A 5 -33.90 15.17 -4.58
CA LYS A 5 -33.74 14.79 -5.99
C LYS A 5 -32.43 14.02 -6.19
N ALA A 6 -31.40 14.26 -5.37
CA ALA A 6 -30.14 13.53 -5.41
C ALA A 6 -30.28 12.03 -5.07
N ALA A 7 -31.29 11.64 -4.29
CA ALA A 7 -31.52 10.23 -3.95
C ALA A 7 -32.05 9.40 -5.14
N LYS A 8 -32.66 10.05 -6.15
CA LYS A 8 -33.10 9.37 -7.39
C LYS A 8 -31.96 9.15 -8.39
N ASP A 9 -30.91 9.97 -8.35
CA ASP A 9 -29.74 9.82 -9.23
C ASP A 9 -28.71 8.80 -8.69
N MET A 10 -28.90 8.27 -7.47
CA MET A 10 -28.00 7.29 -6.83
C MET A 10 -28.17 5.84 -7.30
N ASN A 11 -28.97 5.56 -8.34
CA ASN A 11 -29.08 4.19 -8.87
C ASN A 11 -27.76 3.69 -9.52
N GLU A 12 -26.81 4.57 -9.84
CA GLU A 12 -25.51 4.20 -10.44
C GLU A 12 -24.31 4.19 -9.46
N VAL A 13 -24.51 4.27 -8.13
CA VAL A 13 -23.42 4.44 -7.14
C VAL A 13 -22.34 3.33 -7.19
N PHE A 14 -22.65 2.15 -7.75
CA PHE A 14 -21.72 1.02 -7.84
C PHE A 14 -21.38 0.60 -9.28
N ALA A 15 -21.78 1.37 -10.28
CA ALA A 15 -21.41 1.10 -11.66
C ALA A 15 -19.88 1.23 -11.81
N GLY A 16 -19.21 0.11 -12.09
CA GLY A 16 -17.75 0.07 -12.24
C GLY A 16 -16.96 0.05 -10.93
N LEU A 17 -17.58 -0.28 -9.79
CA LEU A 17 -16.86 -0.52 -8.53
C LEU A 17 -15.85 -1.67 -8.70
N GLN A 18 -14.57 -1.39 -8.48
CA GLN A 18 -13.48 -2.38 -8.61
C GLN A 18 -12.92 -2.83 -7.26
N PHE A 19 -12.98 -1.95 -6.24
CA PHE A 19 -12.41 -2.23 -4.92
C PHE A 19 -13.35 -1.85 -3.77
N VAL A 20 -13.29 -2.63 -2.71
CA VAL A 20 -13.74 -2.26 -1.36
C VAL A 20 -12.51 -2.24 -0.48
N ILE A 21 -12.13 -1.07 0.03
CA ILE A 21 -10.87 -0.88 0.77
C ILE A 21 -11.16 -0.50 2.22
N GLU A 22 -10.62 -1.26 3.16
CA GLU A 22 -10.57 -0.91 4.58
C GLU A 22 -9.13 -0.66 5.01
N VAL A 23 -8.84 0.54 5.48
CA VAL A 23 -7.54 0.89 6.07
C VAL A 23 -7.64 0.85 7.60
N LYS A 24 -6.72 0.14 8.26
CA LYS A 24 -6.64 -0.01 9.72
C LYS A 24 -5.27 0.45 10.23
N ARG A 25 -5.17 0.76 11.52
CA ARG A 25 -3.88 1.19 12.13
C ARG A 25 -2.92 0.03 12.43
N GLY A 26 -3.38 -1.21 12.46
CA GLY A 26 -2.59 -2.36 12.88
C GLY A 26 -3.05 -3.66 12.25
N GLN A 27 -2.59 -4.79 12.79
CA GLN A 27 -3.03 -6.10 12.31
C GLN A 27 -4.55 -6.26 12.46
N CYS A 28 -5.16 -6.84 11.44
CA CYS A 28 -6.61 -6.94 11.39
C CYS A 28 -7.10 -8.26 12.00
N SER A 29 -8.12 -8.12 12.84
CA SER A 29 -8.85 -9.18 13.53
C SER A 29 -9.77 -9.98 12.59
N ALA A 30 -10.26 -11.12 13.07
CA ALA A 30 -11.25 -11.92 12.34
C ALA A 30 -12.55 -11.13 12.08
N LYS A 31 -12.97 -10.26 13.03
CA LYS A 31 -14.16 -9.42 12.88
C LYS A 31 -14.04 -8.46 11.70
N GLU A 32 -12.88 -7.86 11.52
CA GLU A 32 -12.63 -6.93 10.40
C GLU A 32 -12.58 -7.68 9.06
N ARG A 33 -12.02 -8.88 9.02
CA ARG A 33 -12.06 -9.74 7.82
C ARG A 33 -13.49 -10.14 7.45
N CYS A 34 -14.34 -10.43 8.43
CA CYS A 34 -15.77 -10.68 8.18
C CYS A 34 -16.49 -9.43 7.69
N LYS A 35 -16.16 -8.24 8.23
CA LYS A 35 -16.77 -6.97 7.83
C LYS A 35 -16.52 -6.67 6.36
N ILE A 36 -15.27 -6.73 5.91
CA ILE A 36 -14.96 -6.47 4.49
C ILE A 36 -15.60 -7.50 3.55
N LEU A 37 -15.71 -8.77 3.98
CA LEU A 37 -16.42 -9.79 3.22
C LEU A 37 -17.90 -9.44 3.05
N LEU A 38 -18.57 -9.02 4.13
CA LEU A 38 -19.97 -8.59 4.08
C LEU A 38 -20.16 -7.36 3.19
N GLU A 39 -19.23 -6.41 3.24
CA GLU A 39 -19.24 -5.23 2.37
C GLU A 39 -19.09 -5.61 0.89
N MET A 40 -18.22 -6.57 0.57
CA MET A 40 -18.10 -7.08 -0.80
C MET A 40 -19.36 -7.79 -1.28
N VAL A 41 -19.98 -8.62 -0.44
CA VAL A 41 -21.27 -9.27 -0.78
C VAL A 41 -22.35 -8.21 -1.01
N ALA A 42 -22.43 -7.20 -0.14
CA ALA A 42 -23.38 -6.11 -0.30
C ALA A 42 -23.12 -5.31 -1.58
N ALA A 43 -21.86 -5.06 -1.93
CA ALA A 43 -21.47 -4.37 -3.15
C ALA A 43 -21.82 -5.18 -4.41
N ASP A 44 -21.59 -6.49 -4.41
CA ASP A 44 -21.98 -7.38 -5.51
C ASP A 44 -23.50 -7.40 -5.71
N LEU A 45 -24.26 -7.55 -4.61
CA LEU A 45 -25.74 -7.55 -4.64
C LEU A 45 -26.34 -6.22 -5.12
N LYS A 46 -25.66 -5.10 -4.84
CA LYS A 46 -26.09 -3.76 -5.27
C LYS A 46 -25.56 -3.37 -6.65
N SER A 47 -24.64 -4.13 -7.23
CA SER A 47 -24.11 -3.88 -8.56
C SER A 47 -25.12 -4.35 -9.60
N GLU A 48 -25.56 -3.45 -10.49
CA GLU A 48 -26.46 -3.80 -11.60
C GLU A 48 -25.88 -4.91 -12.49
N ARG A 49 -24.55 -4.99 -12.58
CA ARG A 49 -23.83 -5.97 -13.41
C ARG A 49 -23.29 -7.16 -12.62
N ARG A 50 -23.57 -7.27 -11.31
CA ARG A 50 -22.97 -8.27 -10.39
C ARG A 50 -21.46 -8.38 -10.57
N CYS A 51 -20.81 -7.22 -10.58
CA CYS A 51 -19.36 -7.14 -10.65
C CYS A 51 -18.85 -7.15 -9.21
N ALA A 52 -18.49 -8.34 -8.72
CA ALA A 52 -17.91 -8.52 -7.40
C ALA A 52 -16.58 -7.76 -7.29
N PRO A 53 -16.47 -6.72 -6.45
CA PRO A 53 -15.22 -5.98 -6.31
C PRO A 53 -14.15 -6.82 -5.61
N VAL A 54 -12.89 -6.42 -5.74
CA VAL A 54 -11.80 -6.93 -4.91
C VAL A 54 -11.83 -6.25 -3.54
N GLY A 55 -11.86 -7.03 -2.47
CA GLY A 55 -11.65 -6.52 -1.12
C GLY A 55 -10.17 -6.33 -0.83
N LEU A 56 -9.82 -5.22 -0.18
CA LEU A 56 -8.51 -4.97 0.38
C LEU A 56 -8.64 -4.49 1.83
N LEU A 57 -8.09 -5.27 2.76
CA LEU A 57 -7.93 -4.88 4.15
C LEU A 57 -6.44 -4.65 4.42
N THR A 58 -6.06 -3.43 4.82
CA THR A 58 -4.66 -3.06 4.91
C THR A 58 -4.33 -2.11 6.06
N ASN A 59 -3.10 -2.17 6.57
CA ASN A 59 -2.52 -1.13 7.42
C ASN A 59 -1.54 -0.21 6.69
N LEU A 60 -1.46 -0.32 5.36
CA LEU A 60 -0.52 0.34 4.44
C LEU A 60 0.97 0.02 4.69
N ASN A 61 1.27 -0.80 5.69
CA ASN A 61 2.61 -1.23 6.07
C ASN A 61 2.81 -2.70 5.66
N ASP A 62 2.79 -3.60 6.64
CA ASP A 62 3.10 -5.02 6.51
C ASP A 62 1.86 -5.92 6.39
N TYR A 63 0.67 -5.33 6.33
CA TYR A 63 -0.59 -6.05 6.23
C TYR A 63 -1.35 -5.62 4.98
N TRP A 64 -1.34 -6.46 3.96
CA TRP A 64 -2.08 -6.27 2.72
C TRP A 64 -2.87 -7.53 2.41
N TYR A 65 -4.12 -7.58 2.89
CA TYR A 65 -5.01 -8.71 2.75
C TYR A 65 -6.01 -8.47 1.63
N PHE A 66 -5.74 -9.06 0.47
CA PHE A 66 -6.64 -9.06 -0.68
C PHE A 66 -7.57 -10.26 -0.63
N LEU A 67 -8.83 -10.07 -1.04
CA LEU A 67 -9.79 -11.13 -1.22
C LEU A 67 -10.76 -10.84 -2.36
N TRP A 68 -11.26 -11.88 -3.04
CA TRP A 68 -12.22 -11.75 -4.13
C TRP A 68 -12.99 -13.06 -4.33
N PHE A 69 -14.11 -12.98 -5.04
CA PHE A 69 -14.88 -14.15 -5.44
C PHE A 69 -14.34 -14.74 -6.74
N THR A 70 -14.19 -16.05 -6.78
CA THR A 70 -13.93 -16.78 -8.03
C THR A 70 -15.22 -16.91 -8.84
N PRO A 71 -15.15 -17.33 -10.12
CA PRO A 71 -16.34 -17.66 -10.90
C PRO A 71 -17.26 -18.68 -10.23
N ASP A 72 -16.66 -19.61 -9.47
CA ASP A 72 -17.37 -20.66 -8.71
C ASP A 72 -17.92 -20.15 -7.38
N LYS A 73 -17.87 -18.84 -7.13
CA LYS A 73 -18.31 -18.15 -5.90
C LYS A 73 -17.54 -18.58 -4.64
N GLU A 74 -16.34 -19.10 -4.80
CA GLU A 74 -15.43 -19.35 -3.69
C GLU A 74 -14.65 -18.07 -3.35
N ILE A 75 -14.21 -17.96 -2.09
CA ILE A 75 -13.40 -16.82 -1.64
C ILE A 75 -11.93 -17.15 -1.81
N THR A 76 -11.26 -16.45 -2.72
CA THR A 76 -9.79 -16.45 -2.83
C THR A 76 -9.21 -15.31 -2.02
N ARG A 77 -8.03 -15.51 -1.45
CA ARG A 77 -7.33 -14.52 -0.62
C ARG A 77 -5.82 -14.56 -0.81
N VAL A 78 -5.18 -13.40 -0.71
CA VAL A 78 -3.72 -13.23 -0.75
C VAL A 78 -3.31 -12.27 0.36
N MET A 79 -2.24 -12.61 1.07
CA MET A 79 -1.63 -11.75 2.07
C MET A 79 -0.23 -11.35 1.61
N LEU A 80 0.03 -10.05 1.53
CA LEU A 80 1.35 -9.49 1.21
C LEU A 80 1.85 -8.69 2.42
N LYS A 81 3.17 -8.76 2.66
CA LYS A 81 3.83 -8.06 3.75
C LYS A 81 4.66 -6.84 3.31
N CYS A 82 4.76 -6.63 2.01
CA CYS A 82 5.57 -5.55 1.45
C CYS A 82 4.62 -4.55 0.76
N PRO A 83 4.67 -3.25 1.13
CA PRO A 83 3.87 -2.21 0.48
C PRO A 83 4.03 -2.22 -1.04
N ALA A 84 5.27 -2.34 -1.55
CA ALA A 84 5.53 -2.36 -2.98
C ALA A 84 4.76 -3.47 -3.72
N ASN A 85 4.65 -4.66 -3.11
CA ASN A 85 3.87 -5.76 -3.67
C ASN A 85 2.36 -5.49 -3.58
N GLY A 86 1.89 -4.86 -2.49
CA GLY A 86 0.51 -4.44 -2.33
C GLY A 86 0.08 -3.43 -3.41
N PHE A 87 0.84 -2.35 -3.58
CA PHE A 87 0.61 -1.37 -4.64
C PHE A 87 0.75 -1.96 -6.04
N LYS A 88 1.74 -2.83 -6.27
CA LYS A 88 1.89 -3.54 -7.55
C LYS A 88 0.64 -4.37 -7.86
N MET A 89 0.14 -5.13 -6.88
CA MET A 89 -1.08 -5.92 -7.04
C MET A 89 -2.30 -5.06 -7.35
N MET A 90 -2.48 -3.93 -6.65
CA MET A 90 -3.55 -2.97 -6.99
C MET A 90 -3.42 -2.49 -8.43
N LYS A 91 -2.24 -2.06 -8.85
CA LYS A 91 -2.00 -1.57 -10.23
C LYS A 91 -2.29 -2.65 -11.28
N GLU A 92 -1.87 -3.89 -11.03
CA GLU A 92 -2.14 -5.02 -11.93
C GLU A 92 -3.64 -5.34 -12.01
N LEU A 93 -4.36 -5.30 -10.89
CA LEU A 93 -5.81 -5.52 -10.85
C LEU A 93 -6.58 -4.44 -11.60
N LEU A 94 -6.20 -3.17 -11.44
CA LEU A 94 -6.77 -2.02 -12.16
C LEU A 94 -6.44 -2.06 -13.66
N SER A 95 -5.23 -2.52 -14.02
CA SER A 95 -4.78 -2.61 -15.42
C SER A 95 -5.37 -3.82 -16.16
N GLY A 96 -5.64 -4.90 -15.42
CA GLY A 96 -6.22 -6.14 -15.91
C GLY A 96 -7.72 -6.05 -16.17
N THR A 97 -8.39 -4.97 -15.76
CA THR A 97 -9.83 -4.74 -16.01
C THR A 97 -10.14 -4.33 -17.46
N ARG A 98 -9.34 -4.81 -18.43
CA ARG A 98 -9.65 -4.70 -19.85
C ARG A 98 -10.47 -5.93 -20.27
N THR A 99 -11.79 -5.78 -20.14
CA THR A 99 -12.83 -6.53 -20.86
C THR A 99 -12.71 -8.06 -20.84
N THR A 100 -13.19 -8.69 -19.78
CA THR A 100 -13.87 -9.98 -19.90
C THR A 100 -15.37 -9.72 -19.71
N THR A 101 -16.16 -10.01 -20.73
CA THR A 101 -17.64 -9.88 -20.76
C THR A 101 -18.37 -10.74 -19.73
N THR A 102 -17.62 -11.46 -18.89
CA THR A 102 -18.11 -12.43 -17.91
C THR A 102 -18.02 -11.95 -16.46
N GLY A 103 -17.53 -10.74 -16.19
CA GLY A 103 -17.37 -10.25 -14.80
C GLY A 103 -16.30 -11.03 -14.00
N VAL A 104 -15.46 -11.79 -14.70
CA VAL A 104 -14.43 -12.64 -14.10
C VAL A 104 -13.08 -11.92 -14.12
N PHE A 105 -12.53 -11.66 -12.94
CA PHE A 105 -11.12 -11.29 -12.78
C PHE A 105 -10.25 -12.48 -13.16
N SER A 106 -9.81 -12.53 -14.42
CA SER A 106 -8.78 -13.48 -14.86
C SER A 106 -7.41 -12.94 -14.46
N THR A 107 -7.01 -13.18 -13.22
CA THR A 107 -5.73 -12.71 -12.71
C THR A 107 -4.63 -13.72 -13.04
N ARG A 108 -4.01 -13.57 -14.21
CA ARG A 108 -2.70 -14.19 -14.50
C ARG A 108 -1.60 -13.32 -13.87
N ILE A 109 -1.57 -13.27 -12.53
CA ILE A 109 -0.61 -12.47 -11.77
C ILE A 109 0.77 -13.10 -11.91
N ARG A 110 1.70 -12.37 -12.53
CA ARG A 110 3.11 -12.73 -12.51
C ARG A 110 3.72 -12.10 -11.27
N PHE A 111 3.68 -12.84 -10.16
CA PHE A 111 4.58 -12.54 -9.06
C PHE A 111 6.01 -12.57 -9.60
N LEU A 112 6.85 -11.63 -9.14
CA LEU A 112 8.29 -11.79 -9.31
C LEU A 112 8.66 -13.04 -8.52
N GLY A 113 8.70 -14.18 -9.22
CA GLY A 113 9.45 -15.32 -8.75
C GLY A 113 10.88 -14.85 -8.74
N LEU A 114 11.36 -14.39 -7.59
CA LEU A 114 12.79 -14.28 -7.36
C LEU A 114 13.33 -15.69 -7.61
N PRO A 115 14.16 -15.90 -8.64
CA PRO A 115 14.97 -17.11 -8.65
C PRO A 115 15.81 -17.05 -7.36
N PRO A 116 16.18 -18.19 -6.76
CA PRO A 116 17.24 -18.18 -5.75
C PRO A 116 18.54 -17.81 -6.47
N GLN A 117 18.74 -16.53 -6.75
CA GLN A 117 19.96 -16.02 -7.35
C GLN A 117 21.03 -16.06 -6.27
N LYS A 118 21.75 -17.18 -6.25
CA LYS A 118 23.12 -17.21 -5.76
C LYS A 118 23.89 -16.12 -6.51
N ARG A 119 24.24 -15.07 -5.78
CA ARG A 119 25.43 -14.22 -5.92
C ARG A 119 25.86 -13.88 -7.35
N GLN A 120 25.60 -12.64 -7.77
CA GLN A 120 26.63 -11.88 -8.45
C GLN A 120 27.32 -10.98 -7.41
N LYS A 121 28.50 -11.43 -6.98
CA LYS A 121 29.54 -10.55 -6.49
C LYS A 121 29.88 -9.56 -7.61
N LEU A 122 29.84 -8.26 -7.32
CA LEU A 122 30.94 -7.31 -7.54
C LEU A 122 30.40 -5.88 -7.44
N ILE A 123 30.26 -5.39 -6.21
CA ILE A 123 30.85 -4.11 -5.81
C ILE A 123 31.44 -4.39 -4.42
N GLU A 124 32.71 -4.77 -4.41
CA GLU A 124 33.54 -4.64 -3.22
C GLU A 124 33.78 -3.14 -2.97
N ALA A 125 33.84 -2.79 -1.69
CA ALA A 125 34.24 -1.52 -1.11
C ALA A 125 33.20 -0.38 -1.04
N ALA A 126 32.25 -0.53 -0.13
CA ALA A 126 32.04 0.49 0.91
C ALA A 126 31.63 -0.24 2.21
N PRO A 127 32.20 0.09 3.37
CA PRO A 127 31.74 -0.48 4.63
C PRO A 127 30.27 -0.07 4.85
N ALA A 128 29.50 -0.98 5.44
CA ALA A 128 28.20 -0.65 5.97
C ALA A 128 28.40 0.28 7.17
N ASP A 129 28.43 1.59 6.92
CA ASP A 129 28.08 2.56 7.94
C ASP A 129 26.57 2.74 7.85
N ASP A 130 25.90 2.12 8.82
CA ASP A 130 24.47 2.22 9.10
C ASP A 130 24.20 3.62 9.69
N ASP A 131 24.35 4.67 8.88
CA ASP A 131 24.07 6.03 9.33
C ASP A 131 22.57 6.33 9.22
N ALA A 132 21.85 5.88 10.25
CA ALA A 132 20.42 6.11 10.42
C ALA A 132 20.04 7.61 10.36
N ALA A 133 20.96 8.53 10.65
CA ALA A 133 20.70 9.97 10.57
C ALA A 133 20.63 10.42 9.11
N THR A 134 21.50 9.91 8.24
CA THR A 134 21.48 10.19 6.79
C THR A 134 20.19 9.66 6.15
N GLU A 135 19.81 8.42 6.46
CA GLU A 135 18.57 7.83 5.92
C GLU A 135 17.32 8.58 6.39
N MET A 136 17.29 9.04 7.65
CA MET A 136 16.17 9.85 8.17
C MET A 136 16.09 11.22 7.48
N MET A 137 17.22 11.87 7.20
CA MET A 137 17.23 13.16 6.51
C MET A 137 16.70 13.04 5.07
N GLU A 138 17.09 12.01 4.32
CA GLU A 138 16.59 11.74 2.96
C GLU A 138 15.06 11.60 2.92
N ARG A 139 14.46 10.98 3.94
CA ARG A 139 12.98 10.86 4.05
C ARG A 139 12.30 12.21 4.26
N TYR A 140 12.90 13.12 5.03
CA TYR A 140 12.35 14.46 5.21
C TYR A 140 12.44 15.29 3.93
N GLU A 141 13.52 15.16 3.16
CA GLU A 141 13.64 15.85 1.86
C GLU A 141 12.62 15.34 0.85
N LEU A 142 12.33 14.04 0.86
CA LEU A 142 11.32 13.42 0.00
C LEU A 142 9.90 13.92 0.31
N MET A 143 9.61 14.31 1.55
CA MET A 143 8.31 14.86 1.99
C MET A 143 8.31 16.40 2.06
N SER A 144 9.23 17.07 1.37
CA SER A 144 9.44 18.51 1.53
C SER A 144 8.27 19.38 1.06
N ASP A 145 7.36 18.83 0.26
CA ASP A 145 6.11 19.44 -0.18
C ASP A 145 5.00 19.39 0.90
N GLU A 146 5.08 18.45 1.84
CA GLU A 146 4.12 18.27 2.94
C GLU A 146 4.60 18.88 4.27
N LEU A 147 5.89 19.21 4.37
CA LEU A 147 6.52 19.69 5.60
C LEU A 147 6.70 21.20 5.60
N SER A 148 6.59 21.82 6.78
CA SER A 148 6.84 23.26 6.89
C SER A 148 8.32 23.57 6.65
N PRO A 149 8.65 24.69 5.99
CA PRO A 149 10.04 25.09 5.74
C PRO A 149 10.88 25.18 7.03
N GLU A 150 10.27 25.65 8.12
CA GLU A 150 10.91 25.81 9.42
C GLU A 150 11.25 24.46 10.07
N PHE A 151 10.38 23.47 9.91
CA PHE A 151 10.62 22.11 10.40
C PHE A 151 11.79 21.45 9.66
N LEU A 152 11.81 21.56 8.32
CA LEU A 152 12.89 21.01 7.50
C LEU A 152 14.23 21.66 7.81
N LEU A 153 14.25 22.98 8.00
CA LEU A 153 15.45 23.72 8.37
C LEU A 153 16.01 23.22 9.70
N ALA A 154 15.14 23.01 10.70
CA ALA A 154 15.54 22.50 12.01
C ALA A 154 16.17 21.10 11.91
N ARG A 155 15.60 20.20 11.10
CA ARG A 155 16.14 18.84 10.90
C ARG A 155 17.46 18.82 10.14
N ARG A 156 17.63 19.70 9.14
CA ARG A 156 18.94 19.86 8.46
C ARG A 156 20.02 20.33 9.42
N MET A 157 19.73 21.33 10.25
CA MET A 157 20.69 21.81 11.25
C MET A 157 21.08 20.72 12.26
N GLU A 158 20.12 19.91 12.69
CA GLU A 158 20.37 18.79 13.62
C GLU A 158 21.23 17.69 12.97
N TYR A 159 20.95 17.37 11.71
CA TYR A 159 21.75 16.43 10.92
C TYR A 159 23.19 16.93 10.73
N GLU A 160 23.36 18.20 10.33
CA GLU A 160 24.68 18.81 10.18
C GLU A 160 25.46 18.83 11.51
N PHE A 161 24.78 19.13 12.62
CA PHE A 161 25.40 19.12 13.95
C PHE A 161 25.86 17.71 14.33
N GLN A 162 25.05 16.68 14.02
CA GLN A 162 25.42 15.30 14.26
C GLN A 162 26.63 14.88 13.42
N MET A 163 26.67 15.23 12.14
CA MET A 163 27.82 14.98 11.27
C MET A 163 29.10 15.63 11.80
N VAL A 164 29.02 16.87 12.31
CA VAL A 164 30.16 17.58 12.89
C VAL A 164 30.64 16.90 14.19
N ARG A 165 29.74 16.38 15.03
CA ARG A 165 30.13 15.62 16.23
C ARG A 165 30.83 14.31 15.89
N ASP A 166 30.39 13.66 14.83
CA ASP A 166 30.93 12.37 14.39
C ASP A 166 32.24 12.53 13.59
N MET A 167 32.66 13.77 13.30
CA MET A 167 33.99 14.04 12.75
C MET A 167 35.10 13.78 13.79
N PRO A 168 36.18 13.09 13.40
CA PRO A 168 37.24 12.66 14.32
C PRO A 168 38.01 13.80 15.00
N ILE A 169 37.93 15.04 14.49
CA ILE A 169 38.53 16.23 15.12
C ILE A 169 37.75 16.67 16.37
N HIS A 170 36.47 16.32 16.48
CA HIS A 170 35.58 16.74 17.56
C HIS A 170 35.32 15.66 18.62
N SER A 171 35.61 14.39 18.33
CA SER A 171 35.44 13.27 19.27
C SER A 171 36.51 13.23 20.38
N GLU A 172 37.71 13.77 20.13
CA GLU A 172 38.80 13.82 21.11
C GLU A 172 38.72 15.02 22.08
N MET A 173 37.86 16.00 21.82
CA MET A 173 37.82 17.25 22.60
C MET A 173 36.96 17.17 23.88
N PHE A 174 36.21 16.07 24.06
CA PHE A 174 35.29 15.87 25.19
C PHE A 174 35.42 14.50 25.88
N SER A 175 36.56 13.81 25.71
CA SER A 175 36.91 12.62 26.51
C SER A 175 37.70 12.99 27.76
#